data_AF-A0A352X2Y2-F1
#
_entry.id   AF-A0A352X2Y2-F1
#
_cell.length_a   1.000
_cell.length_b   1.000
_cell.length_c   1.000
_cell.angle_alpha   90.00
_cell.angle_beta   90.00
_cell.angle_gamma   90.00
#
_symmetry.space_group_name_H-M   'P 1'
#
loop_
_entity.id
_entity.type
_entity.pdbx_description
1 polymer ?
#
loop_
_entity_poly.entity_id
_entity_poly.type
_entity_poly.pdbx_seq_one_letter_code
_entity_poly.pdbx_strand_id
1 'polypeptide(L)'
;MALIVSDGVKDVPLEIEHIPPKSKGASDRISNLSLACHQRNQQKGDQDIKDLPLRKSNVFNRILSQAKTPLKYAAAVNSTRWVLFNVLKSLGLPLITGTGGQTKFNRIRWNLPKVHWIDAACVGVVETIKLVTTKILKVKATGFGGRSRCQTDKFGYPIKHRPLRLIHGFCTGDIVCTDVDF
;
A
#
# COMPACT_ATOMS: atom_id res chain seq x y z
N MET A 1 -2.35 -9.44 -12.02
CA MET A 1 -3.33 -10.52 -12.23
C MET A 1 -3.16 -10.98 -13.65
N ALA A 2 -2.72 -12.23 -13.85
CA ALA A 2 -2.51 -12.75 -15.19
C ALA A 2 -3.87 -13.05 -15.82
N LEU A 3 -4.08 -12.51 -17.01
CA LEU A 3 -5.27 -12.75 -17.81
C LEU A 3 -5.04 -14.05 -18.58
N ILE A 4 -5.81 -15.08 -18.28
CA ILE A 4 -6.10 -16.20 -19.19
C ILE A 4 -7.19 -15.71 -20.14
N VAL A 5 -6.97 -14.55 -20.76
CA VAL A 5 -7.75 -14.18 -21.92
C VAL A 5 -7.17 -15.00 -23.05
N SER A 6 -7.81 -16.14 -23.27
CA SER A 6 -7.87 -16.76 -24.58
C SER A 6 -8.02 -15.69 -25.64
N ASP A 7 -7.01 -15.59 -26.49
CA ASP A 7 -7.22 -15.18 -27.87
C ASP A 7 -7.77 -13.75 -28.08
N GLY A 8 -7.53 -12.83 -27.13
CA GLY A 8 -7.76 -11.39 -27.35
C GLY A 8 -9.21 -10.91 -27.29
N VAL A 9 -10.13 -11.73 -26.76
CA VAL A 9 -11.54 -11.34 -26.59
C VAL A 9 -11.66 -10.24 -25.54
N LYS A 10 -12.33 -9.14 -25.90
CA LYS A 10 -12.60 -7.98 -25.03
C LYS A 10 -14.08 -7.97 -24.64
N ASP A 11 -14.40 -7.26 -23.56
CA ASP A 11 -15.79 -6.95 -23.15
C ASP A 11 -16.67 -8.18 -22.85
N VAL A 12 -16.05 -9.24 -22.32
CA VAL A 12 -16.76 -10.44 -21.84
C VAL A 12 -16.65 -10.58 -20.32
N PRO A 13 -17.69 -11.12 -19.65
CA PRO A 13 -17.59 -11.47 -18.23
C PRO A 13 -16.43 -12.43 -17.97
N LEU A 14 -15.65 -12.13 -16.93
CA LEU A 14 -14.51 -12.93 -16.51
C LEU A 14 -14.79 -13.59 -15.15
N GLU A 15 -14.31 -14.82 -15.02
CA GLU A 15 -14.41 -15.64 -13.82
C GLU A 15 -13.02 -15.80 -13.20
N ILE A 16 -13.00 -16.03 -11.89
CA ILE A 16 -11.76 -16.35 -11.17
C ILE A 16 -11.45 -17.83 -11.44
N GLU A 17 -10.26 -18.08 -11.97
CA GLU A 17 -9.79 -19.43 -12.31
C GLU A 17 -8.51 -19.76 -11.53
N HIS A 18 -8.45 -20.98 -10.97
CA HIS A 18 -7.23 -21.53 -10.39
C HIS A 18 -6.32 -22.14 -11.45
N ILE A 19 -5.05 -21.69 -11.49
CA ILE A 19 -4.05 -22.14 -12.46
C ILE A 19 -3.77 -23.65 -12.26
N PRO A 20 -3.11 -24.10 -11.17
CA PRO A 20 -3.39 -25.44 -10.67
C PRO A 20 -4.78 -25.53 -10.01
N PRO A 21 -5.61 -26.52 -10.39
CA PRO A 21 -6.99 -26.64 -9.92
C PRO A 21 -7.06 -27.06 -8.45
N LYS A 22 -8.06 -26.53 -7.74
CA LYS A 22 -8.28 -26.80 -6.32
C LYS A 22 -8.56 -28.27 -6.02
N SER A 23 -9.22 -28.99 -6.94
CA SER A 23 -9.46 -30.43 -6.85
C SER A 23 -8.17 -31.26 -6.74
N LYS A 24 -7.04 -30.74 -7.21
CA LYS A 24 -5.70 -31.36 -7.09
C LYS A 24 -4.90 -30.84 -5.88
N GLY A 25 -5.57 -30.27 -4.88
CA GLY A 25 -4.96 -29.77 -3.65
C GLY A 25 -4.28 -28.39 -3.76
N ALA A 26 -4.56 -27.64 -4.83
CA ALA A 26 -3.97 -26.33 -5.03
C ALA A 26 -4.51 -25.25 -4.08
N SER A 27 -3.69 -24.25 -3.78
CA SER A 27 -4.04 -23.18 -2.83
C SER A 27 -4.97 -22.10 -3.41
N ASP A 28 -5.77 -21.46 -2.58
CA ASP A 28 -6.54 -20.24 -2.92
C ASP A 28 -5.69 -18.95 -2.85
N ARG A 29 -4.36 -19.06 -2.92
CA ARG A 29 -3.46 -17.89 -2.93
C ARG A 29 -3.64 -17.11 -4.22
N ILE A 30 -3.54 -15.78 -4.15
CA ILE A 30 -3.61 -14.88 -5.30
C ILE A 30 -2.63 -15.26 -6.43
N SER A 31 -1.45 -15.80 -6.09
CA SER A 31 -0.48 -16.29 -7.08
C SER A 31 -0.97 -17.49 -7.90
N ASN A 32 -1.98 -18.21 -7.40
CA ASN A 32 -2.65 -19.32 -8.08
C ASN A 32 -3.94 -18.89 -8.78
N LEU A 33 -4.36 -17.63 -8.64
CA LEU A 33 -5.60 -17.13 -9.23
C LEU A 33 -5.32 -16.34 -10.50
N SER A 34 -6.18 -16.53 -11.48
CA SER A 34 -6.16 -15.85 -12.76
C SER A 34 -7.58 -15.51 -13.19
N LEU A 35 -7.73 -14.83 -14.33
CA LEU A 35 -9.03 -14.53 -14.92
C LEU A 35 -9.20 -15.24 -16.25
N ALA A 36 -10.32 -15.92 -16.43
CA ALA A 36 -10.70 -16.56 -17.69
C ALA A 36 -12.14 -16.23 -18.06
N CYS A 37 -12.48 -16.24 -19.35
CA CYS A 37 -13.89 -16.22 -19.75
C CYS A 37 -14.56 -17.56 -19.40
N HIS A 38 -15.89 -17.55 -19.23
CA HIS A 38 -16.66 -18.72 -18.84
C HIS A 38 -16.33 -19.96 -19.68
N GLN A 39 -16.35 -19.83 -21.02
CA GLN A 39 -16.08 -20.95 -21.93
C GLN A 39 -14.70 -21.59 -21.71
N ARG A 40 -13.67 -20.78 -21.42
CA ARG A 40 -12.31 -21.29 -21.20
C ARG A 40 -12.11 -21.88 -19.83
N ASN A 41 -12.72 -21.29 -18.81
CA ASN A 41 -12.73 -21.85 -17.48
C ASN A 41 -13.37 -23.26 -17.50
N GLN A 42 -14.50 -23.41 -18.20
CA GLN A 42 -15.16 -24.71 -18.39
C GLN A 42 -14.33 -25.69 -19.23
N GLN A 43 -13.71 -25.23 -20.32
CA GLN A 43 -12.82 -26.07 -21.14
C GLN A 43 -11.60 -26.60 -20.38
N LYS A 44 -11.03 -25.79 -19.47
CA LYS A 44 -9.94 -26.25 -18.61
C LYS A 44 -10.44 -27.24 -17.56
N GLY A 45 -11.58 -26.96 -16.93
CA GLY A 45 -12.12 -27.78 -15.86
C GLY A 45 -11.08 -28.03 -14.75
N ASP A 46 -10.83 -29.30 -14.44
CA ASP A 46 -9.86 -29.76 -13.46
C ASP A 46 -8.47 -30.12 -14.04
N GLN A 47 -8.22 -29.74 -15.29
CA GLN A 47 -6.94 -29.98 -15.94
C GLN A 47 -5.88 -28.97 -15.47
N ASP A 48 -4.62 -29.40 -15.47
CA ASP A 48 -3.50 -28.47 -15.26
C ASP A 48 -3.31 -27.66 -16.55
N ILE A 49 -2.98 -26.38 -16.41
CA ILE A 49 -2.71 -25.51 -17.55
C ILE A 49 -1.58 -26.06 -18.46
N LYS A 50 -0.68 -26.89 -17.93
CA LYS A 50 0.38 -27.59 -18.68
C LYS A 50 -0.14 -28.65 -19.64
N ASP A 51 -1.30 -29.23 -19.36
CA ASP A 51 -1.90 -30.31 -20.14
C ASP A 51 -2.77 -29.75 -21.29
N LEU A 52 -3.07 -28.45 -21.25
CA LEU A 52 -3.85 -27.78 -22.27
C LEU A 52 -3.03 -27.54 -23.56
N PRO A 53 -3.69 -27.58 -24.74
CA PRO A 53 -3.06 -27.24 -26.02
C PRO A 53 -2.50 -25.79 -26.07
N LEU A 54 -2.85 -24.95 -25.10
CA LEU A 54 -2.31 -23.61 -24.84
C LEU A 54 -0.81 -23.58 -24.49
N ARG A 55 -0.18 -24.71 -24.15
CA ARG A 55 1.23 -24.81 -23.76
C ARG A 55 2.21 -24.19 -24.77
N LYS A 56 1.82 -24.11 -26.05
CA LYS A 56 2.63 -23.52 -27.13
C LYS A 56 2.44 -22.00 -27.32
N SER A 57 1.57 -21.36 -26.55
CA SER A 57 1.25 -19.94 -26.69
C SER A 57 2.12 -19.06 -25.79
N ASN A 58 2.41 -17.83 -26.25
CA ASN A 58 3.07 -16.81 -25.42
C ASN A 58 2.30 -16.47 -24.14
N VAL A 59 0.98 -16.72 -24.13
CA VAL A 59 0.08 -16.49 -22.99
C VAL A 59 0.41 -17.42 -21.82
N PHE A 60 0.69 -18.70 -22.10
CA PHE A 60 1.07 -19.69 -21.08
C PHE A 60 2.31 -19.27 -20.29
N ASN A 61 3.39 -18.89 -20.98
CA ASN A 61 4.62 -18.46 -20.34
C ASN A 61 4.43 -17.18 -19.52
N ARG A 62 3.60 -16.25 -19.99
CA ARG A 62 3.26 -15.03 -19.24
C ARG A 62 2.50 -15.33 -17.96
N ILE A 63 1.50 -16.22 -17.99
CA ILE A 63 0.73 -16.62 -16.81
C ILE A 63 1.64 -17.24 -15.76
N LEU A 64 2.48 -18.21 -16.16
CA LEU A 64 3.41 -18.87 -15.25
C LEU A 64 4.46 -17.92 -14.69
N SER A 65 4.99 -17.00 -15.51
CA SER A 65 5.94 -15.98 -15.05
C SER A 65 5.31 -15.06 -13.99
N GLN A 66 4.07 -14.61 -14.23
CA GLN A 66 3.35 -13.77 -13.26
C GLN A 66 2.98 -14.52 -11.98
N ALA A 67 2.54 -15.78 -12.08
CA ALA A 67 2.24 -16.63 -10.92
C ALA A 67 3.48 -16.85 -10.02
N LYS A 68 4.66 -16.97 -10.62
CA LYS A 68 5.95 -17.12 -9.92
C LYS A 68 6.53 -15.79 -9.42
N THR A 69 5.94 -14.66 -9.79
CA THR A 69 6.49 -13.34 -9.41
C THR A 69 6.35 -13.16 -7.89
N PRO A 70 7.46 -12.92 -7.16
CA PRO A 70 7.40 -12.77 -5.71
C PRO A 70 6.66 -11.49 -5.33
N LEU A 71 5.78 -11.58 -4.34
CA LEU A 71 5.06 -10.44 -3.76
C LEU A 71 5.94 -9.67 -2.77
N LYS A 72 7.18 -9.35 -3.17
CA LYS A 72 8.22 -8.78 -2.29
C LYS A 72 7.78 -7.51 -1.57
N TYR A 73 7.06 -6.63 -2.26
CA TYR A 73 6.59 -5.38 -1.67
C TYR A 73 5.47 -5.62 -0.65
N ALA A 74 4.53 -6.52 -0.95
CA ALA A 74 3.48 -6.89 0.01
C ALA A 74 4.08 -7.58 1.24
N ALA A 75 5.10 -8.42 1.06
CA ALA A 75 5.83 -9.04 2.16
C ALA A 75 6.52 -7.99 3.05
N ALA A 76 7.21 -7.01 2.45
CA ALA A 76 7.85 -5.92 3.18
C ALA A 76 6.82 -5.07 3.96
N VAL A 77 5.71 -4.68 3.33
CA VAL A 77 4.65 -3.92 4.03
C VAL A 77 4.07 -4.75 5.18
N ASN A 78 3.80 -6.03 4.97
CA ASN A 78 3.23 -6.91 5.99
C ASN A 78 4.18 -7.16 7.15
N SER A 79 5.49 -7.33 6.88
CA SER A 79 6.49 -7.51 7.94
C SER A 79 6.66 -6.23 8.74
N THR A 80 6.81 -5.07 8.10
CA THR A 80 6.91 -3.77 8.78
C THR A 80 5.65 -3.48 9.60
N ARG A 81 4.45 -3.80 9.08
CA ARG A 81 3.18 -3.62 9.81
C ARG A 81 3.16 -4.41 11.12
N TRP A 82 3.62 -5.66 11.11
CA TRP A 82 3.66 -6.49 12.31
C TRP A 82 4.69 -6.02 13.32
N VAL A 83 5.89 -5.63 12.86
CA VAL A 83 6.91 -5.05 13.73
C VAL A 83 6.38 -3.78 14.40
N LEU A 84 5.78 -2.87 13.63
CA LEU A 84 5.20 -1.64 14.15
C LEU A 84 4.11 -1.93 15.20
N PHE A 85 3.19 -2.86 14.90
CA PHE A 85 2.14 -3.24 15.84
C PHE A 85 2.73 -3.76 17.17
N ASN A 86 3.72 -4.65 17.11
CA ASN A 86 4.34 -5.21 18.32
C ASN A 86 5.08 -4.14 19.13
N VAL A 87 5.79 -3.22 18.47
CA VAL A 87 6.47 -2.08 19.13
C VAL A 87 5.46 -1.14 19.80
N LEU A 88 4.35 -0.83 19.13
CA LEU A 88 3.30 0.01 19.73
C LEU A 88 2.62 -0.71 20.89
N LYS A 89 2.37 -2.02 20.75
CA LYS A 89 1.76 -2.83 21.80
C LYS A 89 2.65 -2.91 23.06
N SER A 90 3.97 -2.94 22.91
CA SER A 90 4.89 -2.98 24.06
C SER A 90 4.90 -1.70 24.89
N LEU A 91 4.35 -0.59 24.38
CA LEU A 91 4.19 0.65 25.16
C LEU A 91 3.11 0.54 26.25
N GLY A 92 2.29 -0.52 26.24
CA GLY A 92 1.23 -0.72 27.24
C GLY A 92 0.02 0.21 27.11
N LEU A 93 -0.03 1.01 26.04
CA LEU A 93 -1.15 1.90 25.74
C LEU A 93 -2.28 1.16 25.00
N PRO A 94 -3.55 1.58 25.15
CA PRO A 94 -4.64 1.06 24.34
C PRO A 94 -4.33 1.20 22.85
N LEU A 95 -4.33 0.08 22.12
CA LEU A 95 -4.00 0.01 20.71
C LEU A 95 -5.17 -0.59 19.93
N ILE A 96 -5.72 0.21 19.01
CA ILE A 96 -6.78 -0.22 18.09
C ILE A 96 -6.15 -0.41 16.71
N THR A 97 -6.53 -1.50 16.05
CA THR A 97 -6.17 -1.75 14.64
C THR A 97 -7.44 -1.90 13.80
N GLY A 98 -7.32 -1.63 12.51
CA GLY A 98 -8.40 -1.80 11.55
C GLY A 98 -7.88 -2.36 10.23
N THR A 99 -8.78 -2.92 9.43
CA THR A 99 -8.45 -3.35 8.07
C THR A 99 -8.72 -2.21 7.07
N GLY A 100 -8.01 -2.20 5.95
CA GLY A 100 -8.30 -1.24 4.87
C GLY A 100 -9.74 -1.38 4.33
N GLY A 101 -10.31 -2.58 4.41
CA GLY A 101 -11.72 -2.83 4.08
C GLY A 101 -12.66 -2.10 5.06
N GLN A 102 -12.40 -2.19 6.36
CA GLN A 102 -13.17 -1.48 7.39
C GLN A 102 -13.05 0.05 7.24
N THR A 103 -11.85 0.56 6.98
CA THR A 103 -11.65 1.99 6.69
C THR A 103 -12.47 2.45 5.49
N LYS A 104 -12.46 1.67 4.39
CA LYS A 104 -13.27 1.95 3.20
C LYS A 104 -14.77 1.91 3.52
N PHE A 105 -15.21 0.92 4.28
CA PHE A 105 -16.61 0.77 4.69
C PHE A 105 -17.08 1.98 5.50
N ASN A 106 -16.34 2.35 6.56
CA ASN A 106 -16.64 3.51 7.39
C ASN A 106 -16.73 4.80 6.54
N ARG A 107 -15.76 5.01 5.64
CA ARG A 107 -15.76 6.17 4.75
C ARG A 107 -17.00 6.24 3.85
N ILE A 108 -17.39 5.10 3.25
CA ILE A 108 -18.58 5.03 2.37
C ILE A 108 -19.86 5.22 3.18
N ARG A 109 -19.97 4.59 4.35
CA ARG A 109 -21.13 4.72 5.25
C ARG A 109 -21.42 6.18 5.58
N TRP A 110 -20.39 7.00 5.73
CA TRP A 110 -20.50 8.43 6.06
C TRP A 110 -20.40 9.36 4.85
N ASN A 111 -20.41 8.83 3.62
CA ASN A 111 -20.31 9.59 2.37
C ASN A 111 -19.11 10.56 2.33
N LEU A 112 -17.96 10.12 2.82
CA LEU A 112 -16.76 10.96 2.93
C LEU A 112 -15.81 10.77 1.71
N PRO A 113 -15.11 11.82 1.26
CA PRO A 113 -14.18 11.72 0.14
C PRO A 113 -12.90 10.95 0.52
N LYS A 114 -12.28 10.30 -0.47
CA LYS A 114 -11.02 9.56 -0.27
C LYS A 114 -9.83 10.50 -0.18
N VAL A 115 -9.39 10.78 1.04
CA VAL A 115 -8.15 11.51 1.35
C VAL A 115 -7.51 10.94 2.62
N HIS A 116 -6.17 10.98 2.70
CA HIS A 116 -5.42 10.27 3.76
C HIS A 116 -5.82 10.64 5.19
N TRP A 117 -6.12 11.91 5.46
CA TRP A 117 -6.50 12.37 6.81
C TRP A 117 -7.92 11.95 7.20
N ILE A 118 -8.85 11.85 6.23
CA ILE A 118 -10.18 11.26 6.47
C ILE A 118 -10.06 9.76 6.67
N ASP A 119 -9.24 9.08 5.86
CA ASP A 119 -9.01 7.64 6.00
C ASP A 119 -8.46 7.31 7.39
N ALA A 120 -7.60 8.14 7.96
CA ALA A 120 -7.09 7.99 9.32
C ALA A 120 -8.20 8.06 10.38
N ALA A 121 -9.13 9.02 10.26
CA ALA A 121 -10.29 9.12 11.14
C ALA A 121 -11.27 7.94 10.99
N CYS A 122 -11.24 7.24 9.86
CA CYS A 122 -12.09 6.08 9.57
C CYS A 122 -11.49 4.74 10.04
N VAL A 123 -10.32 4.72 10.70
CA VAL A 123 -9.68 3.48 11.16
C VAL A 123 -10.36 2.94 12.42
N GLY A 124 -10.61 1.63 12.44
CA GLY A 124 -11.15 0.92 13.61
C GLY A 124 -12.68 0.96 13.70
N VAL A 125 -13.18 0.78 14.93
CA VAL A 125 -14.62 0.87 15.22
C VAL A 125 -14.97 2.35 15.39
N VAL A 126 -15.74 2.88 14.45
CA VAL A 126 -16.15 4.29 14.46
C VAL A 126 -17.67 4.38 14.35
N GLU A 127 -18.28 4.94 15.40
CA GLU A 127 -19.74 5.07 15.46
C GLU A 127 -20.26 6.20 14.59
N THR A 128 -19.61 7.37 14.63
CA THR A 128 -20.03 8.56 13.85
C THR A 128 -18.80 9.40 13.50
N ILE A 129 -18.74 9.92 12.27
CA ILE A 129 -17.75 10.94 11.87
C ILE A 129 -18.51 12.13 11.30
N LYS A 130 -18.25 13.33 11.84
CA LYS A 130 -18.75 14.58 11.30
C LYS A 130 -17.57 15.43 10.83
N LEU A 131 -17.58 15.79 9.56
CA LEU A 131 -16.57 16.69 9.02
C LEU A 131 -16.93 18.14 9.31
N VAL A 132 -16.17 18.79 10.20
CA VAL A 132 -16.46 20.17 10.65
C VAL A 132 -15.80 21.22 9.73
N THR A 133 -14.68 20.87 9.08
CA THR A 133 -13.97 21.77 8.18
C THR A 133 -13.27 21.00 7.07
N THR A 134 -13.16 21.63 5.90
CA THR A 134 -12.32 21.18 4.78
C THR A 134 -11.03 22.00 4.66
N LYS A 135 -10.90 23.08 5.46
CA LYS A 135 -9.66 23.87 5.57
C LYS A 135 -8.67 23.07 6.43
N ILE A 136 -7.69 22.47 5.78
CA ILE A 136 -6.64 21.69 6.45
C ILE A 136 -5.37 22.53 6.62
N LEU A 137 -4.73 22.40 7.78
CA LEU A 137 -3.37 22.87 7.98
C LEU A 137 -2.41 21.94 7.23
N LYS A 138 -1.79 22.44 6.16
CA LYS A 138 -0.77 21.69 5.41
C LYS A 138 0.59 21.97 6.02
N VAL A 139 1.06 21.07 6.88
CA VAL A 139 2.42 21.11 7.39
C VAL A 139 3.34 20.35 6.42
N LYS A 140 4.36 21.02 5.92
CA LYS A 140 5.41 20.40 5.09
C LYS A 140 6.71 20.40 5.88
N ALA A 141 7.28 19.21 6.09
CA ALA A 141 8.65 19.12 6.54
C ALA A 141 9.58 19.57 5.40
N THR A 142 10.26 20.69 5.55
CA THR A 142 11.23 21.22 4.57
C THR A 142 12.63 20.64 4.76
N GLY A 143 12.77 19.63 5.61
CA GLY A 143 14.05 19.14 6.10
C GLY A 143 14.62 20.03 7.20
N PHE A 144 15.64 19.52 7.88
CA PHE A 144 16.51 20.36 8.67
C PHE A 144 17.46 21.06 7.69
N GLY A 145 17.85 22.31 7.96
CA GLY A 145 18.99 22.91 7.25
C GLY A 145 20.23 22.01 7.33
N GLY A 146 21.33 22.39 6.69
CA GLY A 146 22.57 21.60 6.74
C GLY A 146 22.93 21.21 8.18
N ARG A 147 22.93 19.91 8.50
CA ARG A 147 23.26 19.40 9.85
C ARG A 147 24.72 19.59 10.20
N SER A 148 25.55 19.85 9.19
CA SER A 148 26.99 20.07 9.36
C SER A 148 27.27 21.50 9.84
N ARG A 149 27.78 21.62 11.07
CA ARG A 149 28.19 22.91 11.67
C ARG A 149 29.50 23.45 11.07
N CYS A 150 30.19 22.65 10.28
CA CYS A 150 31.38 23.04 9.54
C CYS A 150 31.42 22.35 8.16
N GLN A 151 32.20 22.89 7.25
CA GLN A 151 32.63 22.20 6.03
C GLN A 151 33.92 21.47 6.33
N THR A 152 33.98 20.18 6.02
CA THR A 152 35.17 19.35 6.18
C THR A 152 35.98 19.29 4.89
N ASP A 153 37.27 19.00 5.00
CA ASP A 153 38.10 18.58 3.87
C ASP A 153 37.77 17.13 3.46
N LYS A 154 38.54 16.59 2.50
CA LYS A 154 38.39 15.20 2.05
C LYS A 154 38.75 14.14 3.12
N PHE A 155 39.36 14.55 4.23
CA PHE A 155 39.78 13.71 5.34
C PHE A 155 38.89 13.86 6.58
N GLY A 156 37.91 14.78 6.56
CA GLY A 156 37.00 15.04 7.67
C GLY A 156 37.42 16.18 8.61
N TYR A 157 38.54 16.87 8.36
CA TYR A 157 38.98 17.99 9.18
C TYR A 157 38.17 19.26 8.90
N PRO A 158 37.77 20.03 9.92
CA PRO A 158 36.96 21.24 9.73
C PRO A 158 37.77 22.37 9.09
N ILE A 159 37.36 22.84 7.92
CA ILE A 159 37.98 23.99 7.22
C ILE A 159 37.22 25.30 7.45
N LYS A 160 35.88 25.24 7.53
CA LYS A 160 35.04 26.46 7.57
C LYS A 160 33.83 26.28 8.46
N HIS A 161 33.60 27.22 9.37
CA HIS A 161 32.38 27.26 10.17
C HIS A 161 31.14 27.54 9.28
N ARG A 162 30.06 26.77 9.48
CA ARG A 162 28.77 26.95 8.82
C ARG A 162 27.71 27.24 9.88
N PRO A 163 27.40 28.52 10.16
CA PRO A 163 26.32 28.84 11.07
C PRO A 163 24.99 28.39 10.45
N LEU A 164 24.15 27.74 11.27
CA LEU A 164 22.77 27.45 10.90
C LEU A 164 22.07 28.79 10.66
N ARG A 165 21.50 28.98 9.46
CA ARG A 165 20.70 30.16 9.18
C ARG A 165 19.30 29.97 9.75
N LEU A 166 18.79 31.01 10.40
CA LEU A 166 17.39 31.13 10.79
C LEU A 166 16.51 30.95 9.54
N ILE A 167 15.42 30.19 9.67
CA ILE A 167 14.41 30.05 8.62
C ILE A 167 13.29 31.02 8.96
N HIS A 168 13.11 32.07 8.16
CA HIS A 168 12.14 33.16 8.43
C HIS A 168 12.29 33.78 9.82
N GLY A 169 13.52 33.86 10.35
CA GLY A 169 13.80 34.41 11.69
C GLY A 169 13.65 33.40 12.84
N PHE A 170 13.30 32.15 12.58
CA PHE A 170 13.11 31.11 13.60
C PHE A 170 14.25 30.08 13.64
N CYS A 171 14.55 29.62 14.85
CA CYS A 171 15.46 28.55 15.22
C CYS A 171 14.71 27.32 15.79
N THR A 172 15.36 26.16 15.79
CA THR A 172 14.83 24.97 16.46
C THR A 172 14.67 25.23 17.96
N GLY A 173 13.46 25.08 18.48
CA GLY A 173 13.13 25.32 19.90
C GLY A 173 12.37 26.62 20.14
N ASP A 174 12.28 27.51 19.14
CA ASP A 174 11.47 28.71 19.24
C ASP A 174 9.99 28.35 19.32
N ILE A 175 9.28 29.01 20.24
CA ILE A 175 7.83 28.91 20.37
C ILE A 175 7.22 30.09 19.63
N VAL A 176 6.44 29.81 18.59
CA VAL A 176 5.71 30.83 17.83
C VAL A 176 4.29 30.91 18.39
N CYS A 177 3.95 32.03 19.02
CA CYS A 177 2.58 32.35 19.39
C CYS A 177 1.93 33.17 18.28
N THR A 178 0.72 32.79 17.88
CA THR A 178 -0.11 33.58 16.96
C THR A 178 -1.48 33.70 17.59
N ASP A 179 -2.01 34.92 17.69
CA ASP A 179 -3.42 35.10 18.01
C ASP A 179 -4.23 34.76 16.77
N VAL A 180 -5.08 33.75 16.87
CA VAL A 180 -6.01 33.34 15.80
C VAL A 180 -7.40 33.70 16.27
N ASP A 181 -7.96 34.76 15.69
CA ASP A 181 -9.37 35.08 15.84
C ASP A 181 -10.21 34.04 15.08
N PHE A 182 -11.14 33.40 15.79
CA PHE A 182 -12.06 32.40 15.25
C PHE A 182 -13.39 33.01 14.81
#